data_AF-A0A383B311-F1
#
_entry.id   AF-A0A383B311-F1
#
_cell.length_a   1.000
_cell.length_b   1.000
_cell.length_c   1.000
_cell.angle_alpha   90.00
_cell.angle_beta   90.00
_cell.angle_gamma   90.00
#
_symmetry.space_group_name_H-M   'P 1'
#
loop_
_entity.id
_entity.type
_entity.pdbx_description
1 polymer ?
#
loop_
_entity_poly.entity_id
_entity_poly.type
_entity_poly.pdbx_seq_one_letter_code
_entity_poly.pdbx_strand_id
1 'polypeptide(L)'
;LMQGEPNWAEHCSMYSTTANIALLYEVPLIVWGEDIAVEFGGEKNTISKPDAIDIGSNDAMGNKTIYNWLDDDISKRDVFFYKYPPLEDLKKIGVKAIYLGYYHFWDGYKHYRIAEKHGFKKRAEGTLSGNYLDYDNIDEKLCEINIWLKYIKFGFWRPTDQTCYHIWNGYLSRKEAVKIVSRLQNEFPKEYFNDFLRFHNITEEEFLGTVERFRNPDLWNKENGQWSLKYPLQ
;
A
#
# COMPACT_ATOMS: atom_id res chain seq x y z
N LEU A 1 11.98 -6.71 -17.30
CA LEU A 1 11.86 -5.97 -16.02
C LEU A 1 11.43 -6.98 -14.94
N MET A 2 12.30 -7.29 -13.97
CA MET A 2 11.98 -8.24 -12.88
C MET A 2 11.68 -7.46 -11.60
N GLN A 3 10.44 -7.04 -11.40
CA GLN A 3 10.02 -6.53 -10.09
C GLN A 3 8.52 -6.78 -9.89
N GLY A 4 8.19 -7.52 -8.84
CA GLY A 4 6.81 -7.83 -8.45
C GLY A 4 6.22 -6.70 -7.61
N GLU A 5 5.65 -5.72 -8.29
CA GLU A 5 4.82 -4.67 -7.68
C GLU A 5 3.61 -4.43 -8.61
N PRO A 6 2.48 -5.13 -8.39
CA PRO A 6 1.31 -5.09 -9.26
C PRO A 6 0.53 -3.76 -9.18
N ASN A 7 0.67 -3.00 -8.08
CA ASN A 7 0.04 -1.69 -7.90
C ASN A 7 0.92 -0.52 -8.39
N TRP A 8 2.07 -0.79 -9.05
CA TRP A 8 3.06 0.25 -9.36
C TRP A 8 2.46 1.45 -10.11
N ALA A 9 1.62 1.18 -11.11
CA ALA A 9 0.98 2.23 -11.91
C ALA A 9 0.00 3.07 -11.06
N GLU A 10 -0.72 2.46 -10.13
CA GLU A 10 -1.64 3.17 -9.22
C GLU A 10 -0.86 4.08 -8.27
N HIS A 11 0.22 3.59 -7.67
CA HIS A 11 1.10 4.41 -6.84
C HIS A 11 1.63 5.63 -7.63
N CYS A 12 2.05 5.42 -8.88
CA CYS A 12 2.50 6.52 -9.74
C CYS A 12 1.39 7.55 -9.92
N SER A 13 0.19 7.09 -10.25
CA SER A 13 -0.97 7.93 -10.49
C SER A 13 -1.41 8.71 -9.25
N MET A 14 -1.43 8.09 -8.07
CA MET A 14 -1.85 8.74 -6.82
C MET A 14 -1.01 9.98 -6.48
N TYR A 15 0.32 9.86 -6.55
CA TYR A 15 1.21 10.99 -6.27
C TYR A 15 1.22 12.01 -7.41
N SER A 16 1.35 11.52 -8.64
CA SER A 16 1.55 12.37 -9.82
C SER A 16 0.28 13.13 -10.19
N THR A 17 -0.90 12.51 -10.11
CA THR A 17 -2.17 13.18 -10.41
C THR A 17 -2.39 14.36 -9.48
N THR A 18 -2.21 14.15 -8.17
CA THR A 18 -2.39 15.21 -7.17
C THR A 18 -1.47 16.41 -7.45
N ALA A 19 -0.18 16.16 -7.71
CA ALA A 19 0.77 17.21 -8.01
C ALA A 19 0.51 17.90 -9.36
N ASN A 20 0.14 17.15 -10.41
CA ASN A 20 -0.21 17.72 -11.71
C ASN A 20 -1.48 18.58 -11.65
N ILE A 21 -2.50 18.16 -10.90
CA ILE A 21 -3.72 18.95 -10.69
C ILE A 21 -3.37 20.25 -9.95
N ALA A 22 -2.53 20.20 -8.91
CA ALA A 22 -2.07 21.40 -8.25
C ALA A 22 -1.32 22.35 -9.19
N LEU A 23 -0.48 21.80 -10.09
CA LEU A 23 0.22 22.57 -11.12
C LEU A 23 -0.74 23.20 -12.14
N LEU A 24 -1.68 22.44 -12.67
CA LEU A 24 -2.60 22.87 -13.72
C LEU A 24 -3.61 23.92 -13.26
N TYR A 25 -4.07 23.81 -12.03
CA TYR A 25 -5.07 24.70 -11.43
C TYR A 25 -4.47 25.72 -10.47
N GLU A 26 -3.13 25.79 -10.38
CA GLU A 26 -2.39 26.69 -9.49
C GLU A 26 -2.86 26.60 -8.03
N VAL A 27 -3.16 25.38 -7.56
CA VAL A 27 -3.58 25.14 -6.17
C VAL A 27 -2.35 25.27 -5.27
N PRO A 28 -2.31 26.22 -4.32
CA PRO A 28 -1.07 26.58 -3.62
C PRO A 28 -0.64 25.56 -2.55
N LEU A 29 -1.51 24.62 -2.17
CA LEU A 29 -1.26 23.70 -1.07
C LEU A 29 -1.78 22.29 -1.39
N ILE A 30 -0.89 21.32 -1.23
CA ILE A 30 -1.19 19.89 -1.18
C ILE A 30 -1.02 19.42 0.27
N VAL A 31 -1.99 18.68 0.79
CA VAL A 31 -1.92 18.10 2.13
C VAL A 31 -1.96 16.59 2.00
N TRP A 32 -0.84 15.94 2.32
CA TRP A 32 -0.74 14.50 2.47
C TRP A 32 -1.05 14.10 3.92
N GLY A 33 -1.42 12.85 4.11
CA GLY A 33 -1.72 12.31 5.43
C GLY A 33 -0.47 12.16 6.29
N GLU A 34 0.02 10.93 6.38
CA GLU A 34 1.24 10.55 7.06
C GLU A 34 2.48 10.59 6.17
N ASP A 35 3.63 10.72 6.81
CA ASP A 35 4.90 10.29 6.23
C ASP A 35 5.07 8.79 6.52
N ILE A 36 4.97 7.97 5.46
CA ILE A 36 4.98 6.50 5.54
C ILE A 36 6.25 5.99 6.24
N ALA A 37 7.39 6.63 6.01
CA ALA A 37 8.67 6.23 6.59
C ALA A 37 8.74 6.50 8.10
N VAL A 38 8.05 7.54 8.56
CA VAL A 38 7.93 7.86 10.00
C VAL A 38 6.90 6.96 10.67
N GLU A 39 5.76 6.73 10.01
CA GLU A 39 4.61 6.03 10.61
C GLU A 39 4.77 4.51 10.64
N PHE A 40 5.24 3.92 9.53
CA PHE A 40 5.32 2.47 9.35
C PHE A 40 6.75 1.93 9.35
N GLY A 41 7.73 2.83 9.41
CA GLY A 41 9.15 2.53 9.45
C GLY A 41 9.83 2.68 8.08
N GLY A 42 10.95 3.40 8.09
CA GLY A 42 11.83 3.60 6.95
C GLY A 42 13.30 3.55 7.38
N GLU A 43 14.19 4.21 6.64
CA GLU A 43 15.59 4.27 7.01
C GLU A 43 15.77 4.87 8.42
N LYS A 44 16.68 4.29 9.21
CA LYS A 44 16.90 4.63 10.63
C LYS A 44 17.18 6.12 10.91
N ASN A 45 17.60 6.87 9.90
CA ASN A 45 17.96 8.29 10.00
C ASN A 45 16.90 9.22 9.39
N THR A 46 15.71 8.70 9.06
CA THR A 46 14.63 9.54 8.54
C THR A 46 14.15 10.47 9.64
N ILE A 47 14.50 11.75 9.53
CA ILE A 47 14.01 12.80 10.41
C ILE A 47 12.67 13.25 9.86
N SER A 48 11.63 13.18 10.69
CA SER A 48 10.31 13.71 10.34
C SER A 48 10.44 15.18 9.89
N LYS A 49 9.89 15.48 8.71
CA LYS A 49 9.87 16.83 8.14
C LYS A 49 8.45 17.20 7.71
N PRO A 50 8.08 18.49 7.73
CA PRO A 50 6.76 18.91 7.28
C PRO A 50 6.63 18.85 5.76
N ASP A 51 7.73 19.07 5.03
CA ASP A 51 7.74 19.20 3.57
C ASP A 51 7.60 17.84 2.88
N ALA A 52 6.64 17.76 1.96
CA ALA A 52 6.31 16.58 1.18
C ALA A 52 6.37 16.84 -0.33
N ILE A 53 7.06 17.90 -0.79
CA ILE A 53 7.05 18.29 -2.21
C ILE A 53 7.72 17.24 -3.10
N ASP A 54 8.64 16.47 -2.51
CA ASP A 54 9.44 15.42 -3.13
C ASP A 54 8.82 14.02 -3.03
N ILE A 55 7.55 13.89 -2.60
CA ILE A 55 6.87 12.60 -2.41
C ILE A 55 6.89 11.71 -3.66
N GLY A 56 6.96 12.30 -4.86
CA GLY A 56 7.09 11.59 -6.14
C GLY A 56 8.40 10.81 -6.32
N SER A 57 9.37 10.93 -5.40
CA SER A 57 10.65 10.23 -5.41
C SER A 57 10.75 9.15 -4.31
N ASN A 58 9.63 8.71 -3.75
CA ASN A 58 9.62 7.72 -2.68
C ASN A 58 9.93 6.28 -3.18
N ASP A 59 10.14 5.37 -2.23
CA ASP A 59 10.50 3.97 -2.49
C ASP A 59 9.43 3.18 -3.29
N ALA A 60 8.17 3.62 -3.28
CA ALA A 60 7.11 2.97 -4.05
C ALA A 60 7.33 3.12 -5.57
N MET A 61 8.01 4.19 -6.01
CA MET A 61 8.37 4.40 -7.41
C MET A 61 9.56 3.54 -7.82
N GLY A 62 10.52 3.37 -6.90
CA GLY A 62 11.76 2.65 -7.12
C GLY A 62 12.55 3.18 -8.31
N ASN A 63 13.30 2.31 -8.99
CA ASN A 63 14.12 2.68 -10.15
C ASN A 63 13.37 2.57 -11.50
N LYS A 64 12.04 2.49 -11.48
CA LYS A 64 11.23 2.35 -12.69
C LYS A 64 10.89 3.73 -13.26
N THR A 65 10.68 3.77 -14.57
CA THR A 65 10.13 4.95 -15.23
C THR A 65 8.94 4.56 -16.06
N ILE A 66 7.93 5.44 -16.10
CA ILE A 66 6.72 5.21 -16.89
C ILE A 66 7.04 5.09 -18.39
N TYR A 67 8.16 5.66 -18.82
CA TYR A 67 8.62 5.59 -20.21
C TYR A 67 9.01 4.19 -20.67
N ASN A 68 9.25 3.25 -19.75
CA ASN A 68 9.49 1.86 -20.10
C ASN A 68 8.25 1.17 -20.70
N TRP A 69 7.08 1.80 -20.56
CA TRP A 69 5.78 1.28 -21.01
C TRP A 69 5.24 2.04 -22.22
N LEU A 70 6.05 2.89 -22.87
CA LEU A 70 5.63 3.52 -24.12
C LEU A 70 5.84 2.54 -25.28
N ASP A 71 4.83 2.44 -26.14
CA ASP A 71 4.82 1.63 -27.36
C ASP A 71 3.81 2.20 -28.37
N ASP A 72 3.39 1.39 -29.34
CA ASP A 72 2.42 1.78 -30.37
C ASP A 72 1.00 1.99 -29.80
N ASP A 73 0.69 1.41 -28.63
CA ASP A 73 -0.61 1.51 -27.95
C ASP A 73 -0.60 2.58 -26.83
N ILE A 74 0.55 2.84 -26.20
CA ILE A 74 0.70 3.76 -25.06
C ILE A 74 1.59 4.95 -25.45
N SER A 75 0.98 6.14 -25.53
CA SER A 75 1.67 7.37 -25.89
C SER A 75 2.10 8.20 -24.67
N LYS A 76 2.93 9.22 -24.91
CA LYS A 76 3.31 10.21 -23.88
C LYS A 76 2.12 10.94 -23.26
N ARG A 77 0.99 11.05 -23.98
CA ARG A 77 -0.22 11.69 -23.48
C ARG A 77 -0.90 10.82 -22.41
N ASP A 78 -0.91 9.51 -22.63
CA ASP A 78 -1.60 8.55 -21.76
C ASP A 78 -0.93 8.43 -20.39
N VAL A 79 0.39 8.64 -20.37
CA VAL A 79 1.20 8.55 -19.15
C VAL A 79 1.34 9.88 -18.38
N PHE A 80 0.66 10.95 -18.80
CA PHE A 80 0.81 12.28 -18.19
C PHE A 80 0.56 12.25 -16.68
N PHE A 81 -0.54 11.62 -16.24
CA PHE A 81 -0.91 11.53 -14.84
C PHE A 81 -0.17 10.46 -14.04
N TYR A 82 0.71 9.68 -14.68
CA TYR A 82 1.59 8.72 -14.03
C TYR A 82 3.00 9.30 -13.80
N LYS A 83 3.27 10.50 -14.30
CA LYS A 83 4.56 11.18 -14.17
C LYS A 83 4.43 12.35 -13.23
N TYR A 84 5.24 12.34 -12.17
CA TYR A 84 5.31 13.46 -11.25
C TYR A 84 5.86 14.70 -11.98
N PRO A 85 5.24 15.89 -11.83
CA PRO A 85 5.71 17.08 -12.50
C PRO A 85 7.11 17.47 -11.97
N PRO A 86 7.95 18.13 -12.79
CA PRO A 86 9.23 18.65 -12.33
C PRO A 86 9.05 19.54 -11.09
N LEU A 87 9.88 19.35 -10.07
CA LEU A 87 9.80 20.13 -8.83
C LEU A 87 9.96 21.63 -9.06
N GLU A 88 10.75 22.03 -10.06
CA GLU A 88 10.93 23.44 -10.41
C GLU A 88 9.65 24.10 -10.93
N ASP A 89 8.79 23.35 -11.62
CA ASP A 89 7.50 23.87 -12.09
C ASP A 89 6.56 24.12 -10.91
N LEU A 90 6.53 23.20 -9.93
CA LEU A 90 5.77 23.38 -8.68
C LEU A 90 6.29 24.57 -7.86
N LYS A 91 7.62 24.72 -7.75
CA LYS A 91 8.26 25.85 -7.04
C LYS A 91 7.96 27.19 -7.70
N LYS A 92 7.96 27.25 -9.04
CA LYS A 92 7.73 28.49 -9.80
C LYS A 92 6.37 29.12 -9.51
N ILE A 93 5.33 28.30 -9.33
CA ILE A 93 3.98 28.75 -8.96
C ILE A 93 3.75 28.78 -7.44
N GLY A 94 4.77 28.43 -6.64
CA GLY A 94 4.72 28.50 -5.19
C GLY A 94 3.89 27.42 -4.51
N VAL A 95 3.68 26.25 -5.14
CA VAL A 95 2.99 25.11 -4.52
C VAL A 95 3.79 24.63 -3.31
N LYS A 96 3.10 24.44 -2.20
CA LYS A 96 3.62 23.75 -1.02
C LYS A 96 2.94 22.40 -0.89
N ALA A 97 3.69 21.38 -0.49
CA ALA A 97 3.13 20.09 -0.10
C ALA A 97 3.59 19.76 1.31
N ILE A 98 2.66 19.32 2.15
CA ILE A 98 2.96 19.00 3.55
C ILE A 98 2.46 17.63 3.97
N TYR A 99 3.12 17.03 4.97
CA TYR A 99 2.57 15.91 5.73
C TYR A 99 1.77 16.43 6.93
N LEU A 100 0.47 16.15 6.97
CA LEU A 100 -0.38 16.53 8.10
C LEU A 100 0.08 15.85 9.40
N GLY A 101 0.56 14.60 9.28
CA GLY A 101 1.13 13.80 10.37
C GLY A 101 2.30 14.47 11.11
N TYR A 102 2.97 15.44 10.48
CA TYR A 102 4.02 16.23 11.14
C TYR A 102 3.46 17.18 12.21
N TYR A 103 2.27 17.73 11.97
CA TYR A 103 1.63 18.72 12.84
C TYR A 103 0.61 18.11 13.80
N HIS A 104 0.01 16.99 13.38
CA HIS A 104 -0.98 16.26 14.15
C HIS A 104 -0.54 14.81 14.26
N PHE A 105 -0.54 14.28 15.47
CA PHE A 105 -0.26 12.86 15.69
C PHE A 105 -1.18 12.00 14.81
N TRP A 106 -0.58 11.21 13.92
CA TRP A 106 -1.32 10.41 12.97
C TRP A 106 -1.93 9.19 13.68
N ASP A 107 -3.24 9.02 13.54
CA ASP A 107 -3.97 7.91 14.12
C ASP A 107 -5.13 7.55 13.20
N GLY A 108 -4.92 6.53 12.36
CA GLY A 108 -5.88 6.10 11.35
C GLY A 108 -7.26 5.77 11.93
N TYR A 109 -7.34 5.25 13.17
CA TYR A 109 -8.62 4.96 13.80
C TYR A 109 -9.36 6.25 14.18
N LYS A 110 -8.68 7.23 14.80
CA LYS A 110 -9.31 8.54 15.08
C LYS A 110 -9.78 9.22 13.81
N HIS A 111 -8.99 9.18 12.75
CA HIS A 111 -9.36 9.76 11.45
C HIS A 111 -10.59 9.06 10.86
N TYR A 112 -10.64 7.73 10.88
CA TYR A 112 -11.83 6.97 10.49
C TYR A 112 -13.07 7.39 11.31
N ARG A 113 -12.97 7.54 12.62
CA ARG A 113 -14.09 7.98 13.48
C ARG A 113 -14.58 9.39 13.17
N ILE A 114 -13.72 10.26 12.65
CA ILE A 114 -14.11 11.58 12.13
C ILE A 114 -14.80 11.40 10.78
N ALA A 115 -14.15 10.73 9.83
CA ALA A 115 -14.66 10.52 8.47
C ALA A 115 -16.04 9.85 8.48
N GLU A 116 -16.28 8.88 9.37
CA GLU A 116 -17.57 8.19 9.53
C GLU A 116 -18.70 9.18 9.86
N LYS A 117 -18.45 10.16 10.73
CA LYS A 117 -19.43 11.21 11.05
C LYS A 117 -19.75 12.11 9.87
N HIS A 118 -18.87 12.16 8.88
CA HIS A 118 -18.98 12.96 7.66
C HIS A 118 -19.37 12.13 6.42
N GLY A 119 -19.81 10.88 6.62
CA GLY A 119 -20.39 10.07 5.55
C GLY A 119 -19.49 8.99 4.96
N PHE A 120 -18.25 8.84 5.46
CA PHE A 120 -17.44 7.67 5.12
C PHE A 120 -18.13 6.39 5.60
N LYS A 121 -18.13 5.36 4.76
CA LYS A 121 -18.73 4.07 5.07
C LYS A 121 -17.65 3.00 5.04
N LYS A 122 -17.48 2.35 6.19
CA LYS A 122 -16.73 1.10 6.28
C LYS A 122 -17.36 0.03 5.38
N ARG A 123 -16.61 -1.02 5.07
CA ARG A 123 -17.05 -2.10 4.20
C ARG A 123 -18.27 -2.81 4.80
N ALA A 124 -19.39 -2.80 4.06
CA ALA A 124 -20.67 -3.33 4.54
C ALA A 124 -20.63 -4.84 4.85
N GLU A 125 -19.84 -5.58 4.07
CA GLU A 125 -19.64 -7.03 4.23
C GLU A 125 -18.62 -7.39 5.32
N GLY A 126 -18.11 -6.40 6.06
CA GLY A 126 -17.06 -6.58 7.07
C GLY A 126 -15.66 -6.59 6.45
N THR A 127 -14.70 -7.08 7.24
CA THR A 127 -13.27 -7.13 6.88
C THR A 127 -13.03 -7.96 5.62
N LEU A 128 -12.03 -7.58 4.82
CA LEU A 128 -11.50 -8.44 3.77
C LEU A 128 -10.82 -9.68 4.39
N SER A 129 -10.66 -10.76 3.62
CA SER A 129 -9.92 -11.94 4.09
C SER A 129 -8.49 -11.54 4.47
N GLY A 130 -8.03 -11.99 5.64
CA GLY A 130 -6.74 -11.60 6.20
C GLY A 130 -6.67 -10.17 6.74
N ASN A 131 -7.79 -9.46 6.84
CA ASN A 131 -7.83 -8.12 7.43
C ASN A 131 -8.46 -8.14 8.82
N TYR A 132 -7.93 -7.29 9.69
CA TYR A 132 -8.49 -6.97 11.00
C TYR A 132 -9.38 -5.71 10.95
N LEU A 133 -9.09 -4.77 10.04
CA LEU A 133 -9.84 -3.52 9.88
C LEU A 133 -10.85 -3.60 8.72
N ASP A 134 -11.97 -2.91 8.87
CA ASP A 134 -13.05 -2.84 7.88
C ASP A 134 -13.22 -1.45 7.23
N TYR A 135 -12.26 -0.55 7.43
CA TYR A 135 -12.27 0.83 6.95
C TYR A 135 -11.01 1.26 6.19
N ASP A 136 -10.01 0.40 6.12
CA ASP A 136 -8.70 0.68 5.53
C ASP A 136 -8.51 -0.14 4.24
N ASN A 137 -8.05 0.51 3.16
CA ASN A 137 -7.88 -0.06 1.80
C ASN A 137 -9.08 -0.89 1.26
N ILE A 138 -10.30 -0.59 1.68
CA ILE A 138 -11.47 -1.44 1.42
C ILE A 138 -11.99 -1.44 -0.02
N ASP A 139 -11.54 -0.48 -0.82
CA ASP A 139 -12.00 -0.18 -2.18
C ASP A 139 -10.91 -0.31 -3.25
N GLU A 140 -9.70 -0.74 -2.88
CA GLU A 140 -8.62 -1.05 -3.82
C GLU A 140 -8.54 -2.57 -4.07
N LYS A 141 -8.56 -2.97 -5.34
CA LYS A 141 -8.75 -4.36 -5.78
C LYS A 141 -7.45 -5.16 -5.90
N LEU A 142 -6.31 -4.51 -6.03
CA LEU A 142 -5.01 -5.15 -6.23
C LEU A 142 -4.20 -5.28 -4.91
N CYS A 143 -4.52 -4.45 -3.91
CA CYS A 143 -3.75 -4.16 -2.71
C CYS A 143 -3.58 -5.39 -1.83
N GLU A 144 -4.66 -6.11 -1.54
CA GLU A 144 -4.59 -7.28 -0.67
C GLU A 144 -3.79 -8.42 -1.29
N ILE A 145 -3.86 -8.60 -2.62
CA ILE A 145 -3.01 -9.57 -3.31
C ILE A 145 -1.54 -9.16 -3.17
N ASN A 146 -1.21 -7.89 -3.44
CA ASN A 146 0.14 -7.37 -3.33
C ASN A 146 0.72 -7.58 -1.92
N ILE A 147 -0.03 -7.17 -0.89
CA ILE A 147 0.39 -7.31 0.50
C ILE A 147 0.44 -8.77 0.92
N TRP A 148 -0.42 -9.64 0.39
CA TRP A 148 -0.31 -11.08 0.63
C TRP A 148 0.96 -11.70 0.00
N LEU A 149 1.50 -11.16 -1.10
CA LEU A 149 2.80 -11.64 -1.61
C LEU A 149 3.94 -11.42 -0.59
N LYS A 150 3.84 -10.40 0.28
CA LYS A 150 4.73 -10.20 1.44
C LYS A 150 4.70 -11.40 2.38
N TYR A 151 3.52 -11.98 2.63
CA TYR A 151 3.37 -13.16 3.48
C TYR A 151 4.17 -14.35 2.93
N ILE A 152 4.07 -14.59 1.63
CA ILE A 152 4.78 -15.67 0.94
C ILE A 152 6.29 -15.53 1.05
N LYS A 153 6.81 -14.30 1.01
CA LYS A 153 8.24 -14.00 1.02
C LYS A 153 8.83 -13.85 2.44
N PHE A 154 8.07 -13.29 3.37
CA PHE A 154 8.56 -12.83 4.68
C PHE A 154 7.81 -13.41 5.88
N GLY A 155 6.71 -14.15 5.66
CA GLY A 155 5.97 -14.85 6.72
C GLY A 155 5.02 -13.98 7.54
N PHE A 156 4.80 -12.72 7.16
CA PHE A 156 3.81 -11.83 7.77
C PHE A 156 3.25 -10.86 6.74
N TRP A 157 2.06 -10.33 7.01
CA TRP A 157 1.36 -9.39 6.13
C TRP A 157 0.27 -8.65 6.91
N ARG A 158 -0.85 -8.34 6.26
CA ARG A 158 -1.90 -7.43 6.68
C ARG A 158 -2.38 -7.56 8.13
N PRO A 159 -2.69 -8.74 8.70
CA PRO A 159 -3.11 -8.82 10.10
C PRO A 159 -2.02 -8.32 11.06
N THR A 160 -0.76 -8.65 10.77
CA THR A 160 0.38 -8.21 11.58
C THR A 160 0.54 -6.70 11.50
N ASP A 161 0.50 -6.13 10.28
CA ASP A 161 0.67 -4.70 10.06
C ASP A 161 -0.43 -3.90 10.80
N GLN A 162 -1.71 -4.28 10.62
CA GLN A 162 -2.85 -3.60 11.25
C GLN A 162 -2.87 -3.76 12.78
N THR A 163 -2.52 -4.94 13.30
CA THR A 163 -2.50 -5.15 14.76
C THR A 163 -1.31 -4.47 15.43
N CYS A 164 -0.13 -4.44 14.81
CA CYS A 164 1.00 -3.65 15.27
C CYS A 164 0.66 -2.16 15.35
N TYR A 165 -0.02 -1.64 14.32
CA TYR A 165 -0.48 -0.26 14.30
C TYR A 165 -1.41 0.07 15.48
N HIS A 166 -2.35 -0.84 15.80
CA HIS A 166 -3.23 -0.68 16.96
C HIS A 166 -2.53 -0.88 18.30
N ILE A 167 -1.47 -1.70 18.38
CA ILE A 167 -0.61 -1.76 19.58
C ILE A 167 0.10 -0.43 19.79
N TRP A 168 0.73 0.13 18.74
CA TRP A 168 1.45 1.42 18.82
C TRP A 168 0.55 2.57 19.28
N ASN A 169 -0.70 2.56 18.81
CA ASN A 169 -1.70 3.56 19.19
C ASN A 169 -2.47 3.24 20.48
N GLY A 170 -2.11 2.15 21.18
CA GLY A 170 -2.70 1.80 22.48
C GLY A 170 -4.12 1.22 22.43
N TYR A 171 -4.60 0.78 21.27
CA TYR A 171 -5.91 0.16 21.09
C TYR A 171 -5.93 -1.35 21.32
N LEU A 172 -4.76 -2.01 21.27
CA LEU A 172 -4.67 -3.46 21.33
C LEU A 172 -3.48 -3.91 22.18
N SER A 173 -3.67 -4.93 23.02
CA SER A 173 -2.54 -5.58 23.69
C SER A 173 -1.86 -6.59 22.76
N ARG A 174 -0.57 -6.86 22.99
CA ARG A 174 0.16 -7.91 22.26
C ARG A 174 -0.54 -9.27 22.32
N LYS A 175 -1.10 -9.64 23.48
CA LYS A 175 -1.80 -10.92 23.69
C LYS A 175 -3.05 -11.04 22.82
N GLU A 176 -3.79 -9.94 22.63
CA GLU A 176 -4.96 -9.91 21.74
C GLU A 176 -4.54 -9.93 20.28
N ALA A 177 -3.49 -9.18 19.93
CA ALA A 177 -2.93 -9.16 18.58
C ALA A 177 -2.48 -10.57 18.12
N VAL A 178 -1.77 -11.33 18.97
CA VAL A 178 -1.39 -12.72 18.64
C VAL A 178 -2.61 -13.54 18.23
N LYS A 179 -3.70 -13.47 19.00
CA LYS A 179 -4.92 -14.24 18.72
C LYS A 179 -5.55 -13.84 17.38
N ILE A 180 -5.56 -12.55 17.07
CA ILE A 180 -6.11 -12.02 15.82
C ILE A 180 -5.24 -12.48 14.64
N VAL A 181 -3.92 -12.27 14.72
CA VAL A 181 -2.99 -12.64 13.65
C VAL A 181 -2.99 -14.15 13.41
N SER A 182 -2.93 -14.97 14.47
CA SER A 182 -2.95 -16.43 14.33
C SER A 182 -4.23 -16.96 13.69
N ARG A 183 -5.36 -16.24 13.82
CA ARG A 183 -6.62 -16.60 13.14
C ARG A 183 -6.63 -16.19 11.67
N LEU A 184 -6.08 -15.03 11.34
CA LEU A 184 -6.26 -14.38 10.03
C LEU A 184 -5.09 -14.57 9.06
N GLN A 185 -3.85 -14.74 9.54
CA GLN A 185 -2.65 -14.67 8.71
C GLN A 185 -2.55 -15.73 7.60
N ASN A 186 -3.27 -16.83 7.72
CA ASN A 186 -3.26 -17.90 6.71
C ASN A 186 -4.37 -17.72 5.66
N GLU A 187 -5.24 -16.72 5.80
CA GLU A 187 -6.33 -16.48 4.86
C GLU A 187 -5.78 -15.98 3.51
N PHE A 188 -6.40 -16.42 2.44
CA PHE A 188 -6.11 -15.93 1.10
C PHE A 188 -7.03 -14.75 0.76
N PRO A 189 -6.51 -13.61 0.24
CA PRO A 189 -7.29 -12.44 -0.17
C PRO A 189 -8.15 -12.73 -1.41
N LYS A 190 -9.29 -13.38 -1.20
CA LYS A 190 -10.12 -13.94 -2.28
C LYS A 190 -11.05 -12.92 -2.94
N GLU A 191 -11.41 -11.84 -2.26
CA GLU A 191 -12.53 -10.96 -2.63
C GLU A 191 -12.35 -10.34 -4.02
N TYR A 192 -11.12 -9.97 -4.37
CA TYR A 192 -10.79 -9.33 -5.65
C TYR A 192 -9.82 -10.16 -6.50
N PHE A 193 -9.63 -11.44 -6.18
CA PHE A 193 -8.66 -12.28 -6.89
C PHE A 193 -8.98 -12.40 -8.39
N ASN A 194 -10.25 -12.58 -8.75
CA ASN A 194 -10.66 -12.62 -10.17
C ASN A 194 -10.48 -11.28 -10.89
N ASP A 195 -10.63 -10.16 -10.16
CA ASP A 195 -10.33 -8.83 -10.72
C ASP A 195 -8.83 -8.67 -10.98
N PHE A 196 -7.99 -9.14 -10.06
CA PHE A 196 -6.53 -9.16 -10.21
C PHE A 196 -6.08 -9.98 -11.43
N LEU A 197 -6.60 -11.21 -11.57
CA LEU A 197 -6.30 -12.09 -12.71
C LEU A 197 -6.70 -11.44 -14.03
N ARG A 198 -7.92 -10.88 -14.09
CA ARG A 198 -8.42 -10.18 -15.28
C ARG A 198 -7.59 -8.95 -15.62
N PHE A 199 -7.21 -8.14 -14.63
CA PHE A 199 -6.42 -6.92 -14.83
C PHE A 199 -5.05 -7.22 -15.43
N HIS A 200 -4.40 -8.27 -14.95
CA HIS A 200 -3.07 -8.69 -15.43
C HIS A 200 -3.13 -9.61 -16.66
N ASN A 201 -4.33 -10.01 -17.09
CA ASN A 201 -4.55 -10.98 -18.17
C ASN A 201 -3.77 -12.30 -17.96
N ILE A 202 -3.89 -12.87 -16.75
CA ILE A 202 -3.26 -14.14 -16.37
C ILE A 202 -4.29 -15.12 -15.82
N THR A 203 -3.97 -16.40 -15.92
CA THR A 203 -4.73 -17.49 -15.30
C THR A 203 -4.35 -17.68 -13.83
N GLU A 204 -5.23 -18.34 -13.08
CA GLU A 204 -4.92 -18.75 -11.70
C GLU A 204 -3.69 -19.67 -11.62
N GLU A 205 -3.51 -20.56 -12.61
CA GLU A 205 -2.35 -21.46 -12.67
C GLU A 205 -1.03 -20.68 -12.85
N GLU A 206 -1.01 -19.69 -13.75
CA GLU A 206 0.16 -18.80 -13.94
C GLU A 206 0.46 -17.99 -12.67
N PHE A 207 -0.58 -17.48 -12.01
CA PHE A 207 -0.44 -16.78 -10.75
C PHE A 207 0.16 -17.68 -9.67
N LEU A 208 -0.45 -18.83 -9.39
CA LEU A 208 0.00 -19.76 -8.35
C LEU A 208 1.40 -20.31 -8.64
N GLY A 209 1.69 -20.63 -9.91
CA GLY A 209 3.01 -21.06 -10.35
C GLY A 209 4.08 -19.99 -10.12
N THR A 210 3.73 -18.71 -10.34
CA THR A 210 4.62 -17.58 -10.02
C THR A 210 4.82 -17.43 -8.52
N VAL A 211 3.75 -17.46 -7.73
CA VAL A 211 3.80 -17.36 -6.26
C VAL A 211 4.72 -18.44 -5.67
N GLU A 212 4.60 -19.68 -6.12
CA GLU A 212 5.40 -20.79 -5.61
C GLU A 212 6.91 -20.58 -5.86
N ARG A 213 7.28 -20.00 -7.01
CA ARG A 213 8.69 -19.69 -7.33
C ARG A 213 9.31 -18.66 -6.39
N PHE A 214 8.50 -17.79 -5.79
CA PHE A 214 8.96 -16.74 -4.86
C PHE A 214 8.72 -17.07 -3.39
N ARG A 215 8.13 -18.24 -3.08
CA ARG A 215 7.96 -18.70 -1.70
C ARG A 215 9.32 -18.94 -1.06
N ASN A 216 9.52 -18.37 0.12
CA ASN A 216 10.78 -18.49 0.83
C ASN A 216 10.93 -19.88 1.49
N PRO A 217 11.79 -20.78 0.99
CA PRO A 217 11.90 -22.14 1.54
C PRO A 217 12.42 -22.17 2.98
N ASP A 218 13.05 -21.09 3.46
CA ASP A 218 13.56 -21.00 4.83
C ASP A 218 12.44 -20.77 5.84
N LEU A 219 11.32 -20.18 5.44
CA LEU A 219 10.21 -19.82 6.33
C LEU A 219 9.07 -20.84 6.33
N TRP A 220 9.00 -21.70 5.31
CA TRP A 220 7.83 -22.51 5.01
C TRP A 220 8.12 -24.02 5.03
N ASN A 221 7.19 -24.80 5.60
CA ASN A 221 7.13 -26.25 5.51
C ASN A 221 5.97 -26.67 4.59
N LYS A 222 6.19 -27.71 3.77
CA LYS A 222 5.14 -28.32 2.95
C LYS A 222 4.89 -29.74 3.43
N GLU A 223 3.71 -29.99 3.98
CA GLU A 223 3.27 -31.31 4.44
C GLU A 223 1.94 -31.66 3.81
N ASN A 224 1.83 -32.82 3.16
CA ASN A 224 0.60 -33.27 2.48
C ASN A 224 -0.01 -32.23 1.51
N GLY A 225 0.85 -31.45 0.84
CA GLY A 225 0.44 -30.39 -0.07
C GLY A 225 -0.01 -29.08 0.60
N GLN A 226 0.00 -29.01 1.93
CA GLN A 226 -0.34 -27.81 2.69
C GLN A 226 0.91 -27.08 3.17
N TRP A 227 0.87 -25.75 3.09
CA TRP A 227 1.96 -24.88 3.52
C TRP A 227 1.72 -24.38 4.95
N SER A 228 2.75 -24.42 5.79
CA SER A 228 2.73 -23.86 7.14
C SER A 228 4.04 -23.12 7.44
N LEU A 229 3.97 -22.10 8.30
CA LEU A 229 5.16 -21.39 8.76
C LEU A 229 5.98 -22.27 9.72
N LYS A 230 7.30 -22.29 9.54
CA LYS A 230 8.23 -22.96 10.47
C LYS A 230 8.25 -22.33 11.85
N TYR A 231 8.04 -21.00 11.89
CA TYR A 231 8.11 -20.19 13.10
C TYR A 231 6.73 -19.57 13.35
N PRO A 232 5.81 -20.29 14.00
CA PRO A 232 4.49 -19.75 14.29
C PRO A 232 4.59 -18.59 15.28
N LEU A 233 3.73 -17.59 15.09
CA LEU A 233 3.62 -16.45 16.00
C LEU A 233 3.23 -16.92 17.40
N GLN A 234 4.01 -16.52 18.39
CA GLN A 234 3.77 -16.74 19.82
C GLN A 234 3.12 -15.54 20.47
#